data_AF-A0A928UW51-F1
#
_entry.id   AF-A0A928UW51-F1
#
_cell.length_a   1.000
_cell.length_b   1.000
_cell.length_c   1.000
_cell.angle_alpha   90.00
_cell.angle_beta   90.00
_cell.angle_gamma   90.00
#
_symmetry.space_group_name_H-M   'P 1'
#
loop_
_entity.id
_entity.type
_entity.pdbx_description
1 polymer ?
#
loop_
_entity_poly.entity_id
_entity_poly.type
_entity_poly.pdbx_seq_one_letter_code
_entity_poly.pdbx_strand_id
1 'polypeptide(L)'
;MNQFDFLELADRYLKGEMDAEEKFSFEALCDSNPEYASQLSQHKEFLDKMKETSNRLIFKSTVEQVSNAYHTEVKISREKESGIVVLWRKLRLNAGVAAAVAVISAFSTLLFTGYFTNIKKATTDYSALRREMNSVKRNVNAHNAVINNINSQSKNNNASAMHYGATGFVVSKEGYVVTNYHVVNGADSIHLQNNKGIAYKAEVIYTDAEKDLAILFINDTTFKSLKSIPYTFKKQDSDIGEDIFTLGFPRDEAVYGQGYLSSATGYGGDTTAYQISIPVNPGNSGGPVLDHQGNIIGIISGKQKGLDGAAFAIKTSALISTLNKIPADALKGNIILNNRNSLSNLSRTDQIKKMQDFVYIVKVF
;
A
#
# COMPACT_ATOMS: atom_id res chain seq x y z
N MET A 1 31.80 41.83 -51.84
CA MET A 1 32.74 41.23 -50.87
C MET A 1 32.66 39.72 -51.01
N ASN A 2 33.79 39.00 -50.96
CA ASN A 2 33.74 37.54 -51.04
C ASN A 2 33.30 36.95 -49.68
N GLN A 3 32.94 35.67 -49.65
CA GLN A 3 32.44 35.02 -48.43
C GLN A 3 33.48 34.95 -47.30
N PHE A 4 34.76 34.78 -47.64
CA PHE A 4 35.84 34.70 -46.66
C PHE A 4 36.05 36.04 -45.95
N ASP A 5 36.11 37.14 -46.71
CA ASP A 5 36.25 38.50 -46.19
C ASP A 5 35.05 38.87 -45.28
N PHE A 6 33.84 38.43 -45.64
CA PHE A 6 32.65 38.63 -44.83
C PHE A 6 32.74 37.89 -43.48
N LEU A 7 33.20 36.64 -43.50
CA LEU A 7 33.32 35.83 -42.27
C LEU A 7 34.41 36.37 -41.34
N GLU A 8 35.49 36.93 -41.87
CA GLU A 8 36.52 37.60 -41.06
C GLU A 8 35.98 38.84 -40.35
N LEU A 9 35.18 39.66 -41.04
CA LEU A 9 34.46 40.78 -40.43
C LEU A 9 33.42 40.29 -39.40
N ALA A 10 32.67 39.24 -39.71
CA ALA A 10 31.73 38.63 -38.78
C ALA A 10 32.41 38.12 -37.50
N ASP A 11 33.61 37.53 -37.61
CA ASP A 11 34.41 37.10 -36.47
C ASP A 11 34.84 38.28 -35.60
N ARG A 12 35.38 39.34 -36.20
CA ARG A 12 35.76 40.57 -35.47
C ARG A 12 34.56 41.20 -34.78
N TYR A 13 33.41 41.24 -35.45
CA TYR A 13 32.16 41.74 -34.88
C TYR A 13 31.70 40.91 -33.68
N LEU A 14 31.66 39.58 -33.81
CA LEU A 14 31.23 38.67 -32.74
C LEU A 14 32.19 38.64 -31.54
N LYS A 15 33.48 38.90 -31.75
CA LYS A 15 34.50 39.04 -30.71
C LYS A 15 34.54 40.42 -30.05
N GLY A 16 33.85 41.41 -30.62
CA GLY A 16 33.86 42.80 -30.13
C GLY A 16 35.17 43.55 -30.46
N GLU A 17 35.83 43.19 -31.56
CA GLU A 17 37.12 43.74 -32.01
C GLU A 17 36.95 44.87 -33.06
N MET A 18 35.73 45.34 -33.27
CA MET A 18 35.40 46.48 -34.15
C MET A 18 35.21 47.75 -33.34
N ASP A 19 35.67 48.88 -33.88
CA ASP A 19 35.30 50.19 -33.33
C ASP A 19 33.84 50.56 -33.64
N ALA A 20 33.37 51.69 -33.09
CA ALA A 20 31.97 52.09 -33.21
C ALA A 20 31.55 52.41 -34.66
N GLU A 21 32.47 52.91 -35.49
CA GLU A 21 32.19 53.29 -36.88
C GLU A 21 32.21 52.07 -37.81
N GLU A 22 33.18 51.18 -37.61
CA GLU A 22 33.27 49.87 -38.24
C GLU A 22 32.03 49.02 -37.94
N LYS A 23 31.62 48.98 -36.66
CA LYS A 23 30.45 48.23 -36.22
C LYS A 23 29.17 48.74 -36.88
N PHE A 24 28.95 50.05 -36.87
CA PHE A 24 27.77 50.66 -37.49
C PHE A 24 27.72 50.37 -39.01
N SER A 25 28.87 50.42 -39.68
CA SER A 25 28.98 50.12 -41.12
C SER A 25 28.70 48.64 -41.42
N PHE A 26 29.17 47.74 -40.55
CA PHE A 26 28.93 46.29 -40.68
C PHE A 26 27.46 45.92 -40.41
N GLU A 27 26.84 46.54 -39.40
CA GLU A 27 25.40 46.37 -39.11
C GLU A 27 24.55 46.87 -40.28
N ALA A 28 24.85 48.07 -40.81
CA ALA A 28 24.15 48.61 -41.98
C ALA A 28 24.32 47.72 -43.23
N LEU A 29 25.47 47.06 -43.40
CA LEU A 29 25.72 46.09 -44.47
C LEU A 29 24.85 44.83 -44.31
N CYS A 30 24.68 44.34 -43.08
CA CYS A 30 23.82 43.19 -42.80
C CYS A 30 22.32 43.54 -42.95
N ASP A 31 21.93 44.76 -42.54
CA ASP A 31 20.54 45.22 -42.62
C ASP A 31 20.10 45.48 -44.07
N SER A 32 21.02 45.97 -44.92
CA SER A 32 20.76 46.23 -46.33
C SER A 32 20.81 44.98 -47.22
N ASN A 33 21.41 43.88 -46.74
CA ASN A 33 21.51 42.63 -47.49
C ASN A 33 21.10 41.39 -46.64
N PRO A 34 19.90 40.83 -46.88
CA PRO A 34 19.41 39.65 -46.18
C PRO A 34 20.32 38.41 -46.28
N GLU A 35 21.12 38.29 -47.35
CA GLU A 35 22.08 37.18 -47.51
C GLU A 35 23.20 37.27 -46.47
N TYR A 36 23.73 38.47 -46.24
CA TYR A 36 24.77 38.71 -45.24
C TYR A 36 24.22 38.57 -43.81
N ALA A 37 22.99 39.03 -43.54
CA ALA A 37 22.34 38.79 -42.25
C ALA A 37 22.19 37.28 -41.96
N SER A 38 21.78 36.49 -42.97
CA SER A 38 21.66 35.03 -42.84
C SER A 38 23.03 34.38 -42.60
N GLN A 39 24.07 34.80 -43.34
CA GLN A 39 25.43 34.27 -43.17
C GLN A 39 25.99 34.59 -41.77
N LEU A 40 25.78 35.80 -41.24
CA LEU A 40 26.19 36.17 -39.88
C LEU A 40 25.48 35.32 -38.83
N SER A 41 24.17 35.08 -38.99
CA SER A 41 23.41 34.23 -38.06
C SER A 41 23.89 32.79 -38.07
N GLN A 42 24.13 32.20 -39.25
CA GLN A 42 24.64 30.83 -39.38
C GLN A 42 26.05 30.69 -38.81
N HIS A 43 26.90 31.67 -39.06
CA HIS A 43 28.27 31.69 -38.54
C HIS A 43 28.29 31.77 -37.01
N LYS A 44 27.44 32.64 -36.42
CA LYS A 44 27.26 32.70 -34.97
C LYS A 44 26.80 31.36 -34.38
N GLU A 45 25.79 30.73 -34.99
CA GLU A 45 25.29 29.42 -34.54
C GLU A 45 26.36 28.33 -34.63
N PHE A 46 27.18 28.35 -35.68
CA PHE A 46 28.30 27.44 -35.83
C PHE A 46 29.33 27.60 -34.71
N LEU A 47 29.72 28.85 -34.39
CA LEU A 47 30.67 29.13 -33.31
C LEU A 47 30.13 28.70 -31.94
N ASP A 48 28.85 28.94 -31.67
CA ASP A 48 28.20 28.51 -30.43
C ASP A 48 28.21 26.97 -30.28
N LYS A 49 27.90 26.24 -31.36
CA LYS A 49 27.97 24.77 -31.39
C LYS A 49 29.39 24.24 -31.21
N MET A 50 30.40 24.90 -31.78
CA MET A 50 31.80 24.54 -31.57
C MET A 50 32.20 24.68 -30.09
N LYS A 51 31.78 25.76 -29.44
CA LYS A 51 32.04 26.00 -28.02
C LYS A 51 31.37 24.96 -27.12
N GLU A 52 30.11 24.63 -27.38
CA GLU A 52 29.39 23.58 -26.65
C GLU A 52 30.08 22.21 -26.78
N THR A 53 30.49 21.87 -28.01
CA THR A 53 31.19 20.60 -28.28
C THR A 53 32.53 20.54 -27.55
N SER A 54 33.29 21.63 -27.54
CA SER A 54 34.55 21.73 -26.80
C SER A 54 34.34 21.53 -25.30
N ASN A 55 33.35 22.20 -24.71
CA ASN A 55 32.99 22.03 -23.29
C ASN A 55 32.63 20.58 -22.95
N ARG A 56 31.88 19.90 -23.84
CA ARG A 56 31.51 18.50 -23.64
C ARG A 56 32.71 17.57 -23.71
N LEU A 57 33.66 17.82 -24.60
CA LEU A 57 34.92 17.06 -24.68
C LEU A 57 35.78 17.25 -23.43
N ILE A 58 35.90 18.50 -22.95
CA ILE A 58 36.61 18.81 -21.70
C ILE A 58 35.95 18.06 -20.54
N PHE A 59 34.63 18.17 -20.37
CA PHE A 59 33.90 17.47 -19.31
C PHE A 59 34.13 15.96 -19.35
N LYS A 60 34.03 15.34 -20.54
CA LYS A 60 34.31 13.92 -20.71
C LYS A 60 35.73 13.55 -20.28
N SER A 61 36.73 14.34 -20.68
CA SER A 61 38.12 14.10 -20.30
C SER A 61 38.35 14.25 -18.79
N THR A 62 37.69 15.22 -18.15
CA THR A 62 37.75 15.40 -16.69
C THR A 62 37.14 14.22 -15.96
N VAL A 63 35.99 13.71 -16.44
CA VAL A 63 35.35 12.53 -15.86
C VAL A 63 36.25 11.29 -15.99
N GLU A 64 36.89 11.09 -17.15
CA GLU A 64 37.85 9.99 -17.35
C GLU A 64 39.07 10.11 -16.43
N GLN A 65 39.63 11.32 -16.26
CA GLN A 65 40.74 11.57 -15.34
C GLN A 65 40.37 11.30 -13.88
N VAL A 66 39.22 11.80 -13.43
CA VAL A 66 38.71 11.56 -12.07
C VAL A 66 38.47 10.05 -11.86
N SER A 67 37.83 9.38 -12.81
CA SER A 67 37.60 7.92 -12.75
C SER A 67 38.90 7.13 -12.61
N ASN A 68 39.94 7.51 -13.36
CA ASN A 68 41.25 6.84 -13.29
C ASN A 68 42.01 7.15 -11.99
N ALA A 69 41.87 8.36 -11.45
CA ALA A 69 42.43 8.72 -10.15
C ALA A 69 41.79 7.91 -8.99
N TYR A 70 40.47 7.70 -9.03
CA TYR A 70 39.76 6.85 -8.06
C TYR A 70 40.20 5.37 -8.10
N HIS A 71 40.74 4.89 -9.23
CA HIS A 71 41.27 3.53 -9.33
C HIS A 71 42.72 3.35 -8.84
N THR A 72 43.42 4.44 -8.48
CA THR A 72 44.85 4.36 -8.14
C THR A 72 45.15 4.48 -6.63
N GLU A 73 44.19 4.86 -5.77
CA GLU A 73 44.40 4.90 -4.32
C GLU A 73 43.30 4.19 -3.52
N VAL A 74 43.35 2.86 -3.50
CA VAL A 74 42.83 2.08 -2.36
C VAL A 74 43.72 0.84 -2.16
N LYS A 75 44.84 0.99 -1.45
CA LYS A 75 45.51 -0.16 -0.80
C LYS A 75 44.72 -0.52 0.45
N ILE A 76 43.63 -1.26 0.28
CA ILE A 76 43.03 -2.02 1.39
C ILE A 76 43.65 -3.43 1.35
N SER A 77 44.17 -3.83 2.51
CA SER A 77 44.66 -5.16 2.84
C SER A 77 43.68 -6.23 2.33
N ARG A 78 44.10 -7.06 1.37
CA ARG A 78 43.28 -8.17 0.88
C ARG A 78 43.16 -9.24 1.96
N GLU A 79 41.99 -9.33 2.59
CA GLU A 79 41.53 -10.57 3.20
C GLU A 79 41.34 -11.64 2.13
N LYS A 80 41.64 -12.89 2.51
CA LYS A 80 41.65 -14.06 1.63
C LYS A 80 40.24 -14.34 1.11
N GLU A 81 40.00 -14.13 -0.19
CA GLU A 81 38.69 -14.37 -0.81
C GLU A 81 38.22 -15.82 -0.62
N SER A 82 36.97 -15.99 -0.18
CA SER A 82 36.30 -17.29 -0.03
C SER A 82 36.19 -18.00 -1.38
N GLY A 83 36.51 -19.30 -1.41
CA GLY A 83 36.50 -20.13 -2.63
C GLY A 83 35.15 -20.17 -3.37
N ILE A 84 34.05 -19.84 -2.68
CA ILE A 84 32.71 -19.73 -3.28
C ILE A 84 32.64 -18.55 -4.26
N VAL A 85 33.30 -17.43 -3.96
CA VAL A 85 33.31 -16.23 -4.82
C VAL A 85 34.08 -16.52 -6.11
N VAL A 86 35.18 -17.27 -5.99
CA VAL A 86 35.97 -17.72 -7.15
C VAL A 86 35.18 -18.71 -8.01
N LEU A 87 34.47 -19.65 -7.37
CA LEU A 87 33.63 -20.63 -8.05
C LEU A 87 32.46 -19.96 -8.80
N TRP A 88 31.77 -19.01 -8.17
CA TRP A 88 30.66 -18.26 -8.78
C TRP A 88 31.11 -17.47 -10.01
N ARG A 89 32.29 -16.84 -9.95
CA ARG A 89 32.85 -16.11 -11.09
C ARG A 89 33.18 -17.03 -12.26
N LYS A 90 33.62 -18.26 -11.98
CA LYS A 90 33.93 -19.28 -12.98
C LYS A 90 32.66 -19.88 -13.61
N LEU A 91 31.58 -20.02 -12.83
CA LEU A 91 30.33 -20.64 -13.28
C LEU A 91 29.34 -19.66 -13.93
N ARG A 92 29.40 -18.35 -13.67
CA ARG A 92 28.38 -17.40 -14.16
C ARG A 92 28.22 -17.37 -15.68
N LEU A 93 29.31 -17.59 -16.43
CA LEU A 93 29.29 -17.64 -17.90
C LEU A 93 28.54 -18.87 -18.42
N ASN A 94 28.78 -20.04 -17.81
CA ASN A 94 28.11 -21.29 -18.21
C ASN A 94 26.65 -21.33 -17.73
N ALA A 95 26.34 -20.71 -16.59
CA ALA A 95 24.99 -20.62 -16.05
C ALA A 95 24.05 -19.82 -16.98
N GLY A 96 24.55 -18.74 -17.60
CA GLY A 96 23.75 -17.94 -18.55
C GLY A 96 23.35 -18.72 -19.80
N VAL A 97 24.27 -19.51 -20.35
CA VAL A 97 24.01 -20.35 -21.54
C VAL A 97 23.00 -21.45 -21.21
N ALA A 98 23.15 -22.12 -20.07
CA ALA A 98 22.22 -23.16 -19.64
C ALA A 98 20.79 -22.61 -19.40
N ALA A 99 20.68 -21.42 -18.80
CA ALA A 99 19.39 -20.77 -18.57
C ALA A 99 18.68 -20.42 -19.90
N ALA A 100 19.41 -19.90 -20.89
CA ALA A 100 18.84 -19.59 -22.20
C ALA A 100 18.29 -20.84 -22.91
N VAL A 101 19.04 -21.95 -22.89
CA VAL A 101 18.62 -23.23 -23.49
C VAL A 101 17.37 -23.77 -22.79
N ALA A 102 17.30 -23.69 -21.45
CA ALA A 102 16.14 -24.13 -20.68
C ALA A 102 14.87 -23.31 -20.97
N VAL A 103 15.01 -21.99 -21.14
CA VAL A 103 13.88 -21.12 -21.50
C VAL A 103 13.37 -21.46 -22.89
N ILE A 104 14.26 -21.61 -23.88
CA ILE A 104 13.89 -21.92 -25.26
C ILE A 104 13.22 -23.30 -25.36
N SER A 105 13.73 -24.31 -24.66
CA SER A 105 13.14 -25.65 -24.68
C SER A 105 11.78 -25.70 -23.99
N ALA A 106 11.62 -25.00 -22.86
CA ALA A 106 10.33 -24.88 -22.18
C ALA A 106 9.29 -24.15 -23.06
N PHE A 107 9.68 -23.04 -23.68
CA PHE A 107 8.81 -22.27 -24.57
C PHE A 107 8.40 -23.08 -25.82
N SER A 108 9.36 -23.80 -26.41
CA SER A 108 9.08 -24.66 -27.58
C SER A 108 8.14 -25.82 -27.22
N THR A 109 8.32 -26.41 -26.04
CA THR A 109 7.44 -27.48 -25.54
C THR A 109 6.02 -26.95 -25.31
N LEU A 110 5.89 -25.75 -24.74
CA LEU A 110 4.60 -25.07 -24.52
C LEU A 110 3.87 -24.72 -25.84
N LEU A 111 4.63 -24.30 -26.86
CA LEU A 111 4.08 -24.02 -28.19
C LEU A 111 3.61 -25.31 -28.87
N PHE A 112 4.39 -26.39 -28.82
CA PHE A 112 4.08 -27.65 -29.49
C PHE A 112 2.93 -28.42 -28.81
N THR A 113 2.80 -28.33 -27.49
CA THR A 113 1.68 -28.94 -26.73
C THR A 113 0.37 -28.16 -26.82
N GLY A 114 0.33 -27.04 -27.54
CA GLY A 114 -0.92 -26.31 -27.81
C GLY A 114 -1.50 -25.58 -26.59
N TYR A 115 -0.70 -25.24 -25.59
CA TYR A 115 -1.17 -24.54 -24.38
C TYR A 115 -1.98 -23.26 -24.71
N PHE A 116 -1.56 -22.53 -25.75
CA PHE A 116 -2.22 -21.29 -26.18
C PHE A 116 -3.57 -21.49 -26.90
N THR A 117 -3.87 -22.67 -27.46
CA THR A 117 -5.19 -22.95 -28.06
C THR A 117 -6.23 -23.26 -26.98
N ASN A 118 -5.82 -23.82 -25.84
CA ASN A 118 -6.69 -24.05 -24.67
C ASN A 118 -7.14 -22.74 -23.99
N ILE A 119 -6.31 -21.70 -24.00
CA ILE A 119 -6.64 -20.38 -23.41
C ILE A 119 -7.81 -19.72 -24.17
N LYS A 120 -7.89 -19.85 -25.50
CA LYS A 120 -9.02 -19.30 -26.29
C LYS A 120 -10.35 -20.03 -26.04
N LYS A 121 -10.31 -21.28 -25.59
CA LYS A 121 -11.53 -22.04 -25.24
C LYS A 121 -12.09 -21.60 -23.88
N ALA A 122 -11.23 -21.30 -22.92
CA ALA A 122 -11.61 -20.84 -21.58
C ALA A 122 -12.26 -19.44 -21.53
N THR A 123 -11.99 -18.56 -22.49
CA THR A 123 -12.59 -17.21 -22.53
C THR A 123 -14.04 -17.22 -23.00
N THR A 124 -14.43 -18.22 -23.80
CA THR A 124 -15.82 -18.36 -24.29
C THR A 124 -16.75 -18.83 -23.16
N ASP A 125 -16.29 -19.79 -22.35
CA ASP A 125 -17.03 -20.32 -21.19
C ASP A 125 -17.20 -19.27 -20.07
N TYR A 126 -16.26 -18.33 -19.92
CA TYR A 126 -16.34 -17.29 -18.90
C TYR A 126 -17.53 -16.34 -19.12
N SER A 127 -17.88 -16.08 -20.39
CA SER A 127 -19.02 -15.23 -20.76
C SER A 127 -20.36 -15.93 -20.53
N ALA A 128 -20.42 -17.25 -20.74
CA ALA A 128 -21.58 -18.08 -20.44
C ALA A 128 -21.78 -18.21 -18.92
N LEU A 129 -20.71 -18.47 -18.17
CA LEU A 129 -20.73 -18.57 -16.71
C LEU A 129 -21.12 -17.23 -16.05
N ARG A 130 -20.70 -16.08 -16.60
CA ARG A 130 -21.13 -14.75 -16.11
C ARG A 130 -22.62 -14.49 -16.36
N ARG A 131 -23.17 -14.97 -17.48
CA ARG A 131 -24.61 -14.88 -17.76
C ARG A 131 -25.41 -15.77 -16.83
N GLU A 132 -24.96 -16.99 -16.60
CA GLU A 132 -25.56 -17.91 -15.63
C GLU A 132 -25.48 -17.38 -14.19
N MET A 133 -24.32 -16.86 -13.78
CA MET A 133 -24.16 -16.25 -12.45
C MET A 133 -25.10 -15.05 -12.25
N ASN A 134 -25.31 -14.23 -13.29
CA ASN A 134 -26.24 -13.10 -13.23
C ASN A 134 -27.71 -13.53 -13.22
N SER A 135 -28.08 -14.65 -13.87
CA SER A 135 -29.43 -15.23 -13.74
C SER A 135 -29.63 -15.91 -12.39
N VAL A 136 -28.62 -16.60 -11.86
CA VAL A 136 -28.65 -17.20 -10.53
C VAL A 136 -28.74 -16.11 -9.46
N LYS A 137 -27.96 -15.03 -9.55
CA LYS A 137 -28.04 -13.89 -8.61
C LYS A 137 -29.40 -13.20 -8.64
N ARG A 138 -30.03 -13.08 -9.82
CA ARG A 138 -31.39 -12.55 -9.94
C ARG A 138 -32.43 -13.50 -9.34
N ASN A 139 -32.32 -14.80 -9.58
CA ASN A 139 -33.23 -15.80 -9.02
C ASN A 139 -33.06 -15.98 -7.51
N VAL A 140 -31.84 -15.88 -6.98
CA VAL A 140 -31.53 -15.90 -5.55
C VAL A 140 -32.05 -14.63 -4.87
N ASN A 141 -31.90 -13.46 -5.48
CA ASN A 141 -32.48 -12.23 -4.92
C ASN A 141 -34.01 -12.24 -4.96
N ALA A 142 -34.62 -12.78 -6.01
CA ALA A 142 -36.06 -12.97 -6.09
C ALA A 142 -36.55 -14.01 -5.06
N HIS A 143 -35.82 -15.11 -4.87
CA HIS A 143 -36.10 -16.08 -3.81
C HIS A 143 -35.93 -15.47 -2.43
N ASN A 144 -34.90 -14.67 -2.18
CA ASN A 144 -34.68 -14.00 -0.90
C ASN A 144 -35.77 -12.97 -0.58
N ALA A 145 -36.32 -12.29 -1.59
CA ALA A 145 -37.46 -11.39 -1.39
C ALA A 145 -38.75 -12.16 -1.01
N VAL A 146 -38.97 -13.33 -1.60
CA VAL A 146 -40.10 -14.22 -1.24
C VAL A 146 -39.87 -14.86 0.13
N ILE A 147 -38.65 -15.31 0.43
CA ILE A 147 -38.24 -15.87 1.74
C ILE A 147 -38.36 -14.82 2.84
N ASN A 148 -38.00 -13.56 2.58
CA ASN A 148 -38.17 -12.48 3.54
C ASN A 148 -39.64 -12.20 3.85
N ASN A 149 -40.52 -12.25 2.85
CA ASN A 149 -41.96 -12.12 3.05
C ASN A 149 -42.56 -13.31 3.83
N ILE A 150 -42.09 -14.53 3.58
CA ILE A 150 -42.49 -15.75 4.33
C ILE A 150 -41.95 -15.69 5.77
N ASN A 151 -40.72 -15.21 5.98
CA ASN A 151 -40.11 -15.05 7.31
C ASN A 151 -40.81 -13.99 8.15
N SER A 152 -41.37 -12.93 7.55
CA SER A 152 -42.20 -11.96 8.29
C SER A 152 -43.57 -12.49 8.73
N GLN A 153 -44.09 -13.55 8.10
CA GLN A 153 -45.31 -14.24 8.55
C GLN A 153 -45.04 -15.43 9.51
N SER A 154 -43.81 -15.94 9.54
CA SER A 154 -43.39 -17.05 10.42
C SER A 154 -42.62 -16.58 11.67
N LYS A 155 -43.04 -15.46 12.29
CA LYS A 155 -42.60 -15.10 13.66
C LYS A 155 -43.38 -15.94 14.68
N ASN A 156 -42.97 -17.19 14.86
CA ASN A 156 -43.04 -17.90 16.14
C ASN A 156 -42.17 -19.16 16.05
N ASN A 157 -41.19 -19.24 16.96
CA ASN A 157 -40.28 -20.35 17.28
C ASN A 157 -38.84 -20.27 16.71
N ASN A 158 -37.96 -19.68 17.54
CA ASN A 158 -36.60 -20.09 17.91
C ASN A 158 -35.72 -20.79 16.86
N ALA A 159 -34.96 -19.98 16.12
CA ALA A 159 -33.52 -20.16 15.89
C ALA A 159 -32.98 -18.85 15.30
N SER A 160 -32.39 -18.01 16.14
CA SER A 160 -31.73 -16.77 15.71
C SER A 160 -30.73 -17.10 14.60
N ALA A 161 -30.96 -16.57 13.41
CA ALA A 161 -30.02 -16.69 12.31
C ALA A 161 -28.69 -16.10 12.78
N MET A 162 -27.68 -16.96 12.94
CA MET A 162 -26.33 -16.59 13.33
C MET A 162 -25.81 -15.49 12.40
N HIS A 163 -25.77 -14.25 12.90
CA HIS A 163 -25.21 -13.14 12.15
C HIS A 163 -23.68 -13.33 12.08
N TYR A 164 -23.18 -13.43 10.85
CA TYR A 164 -21.78 -13.73 10.53
C TYR A 164 -20.80 -12.89 11.37
N GLY A 165 -19.84 -13.58 12.00
CA GLY A 165 -18.95 -13.03 13.02
C GLY A 165 -18.15 -11.83 12.54
N ALA A 166 -18.22 -10.74 13.30
CA ALA A 166 -17.34 -9.60 13.13
C ALA A 166 -16.01 -9.84 13.84
N THR A 167 -15.10 -8.90 13.73
CA THR A 167 -13.81 -8.94 14.43
C THR A 167 -13.82 -7.92 15.58
N GLY A 168 -13.12 -8.26 16.65
CA GLY A 168 -12.73 -7.31 17.69
C GLY A 168 -11.32 -7.62 18.17
N PHE A 169 -10.66 -6.67 18.81
CA PHE A 169 -9.34 -6.92 19.38
C PHE A 169 -9.16 -6.22 20.72
N VAL A 170 -8.27 -6.76 21.53
CA VAL A 170 -8.06 -6.32 22.91
C VAL A 170 -7.36 -4.96 22.97
N VAL A 171 -7.85 -4.05 23.80
CA VAL A 171 -7.20 -2.75 24.04
C VAL A 171 -6.46 -2.67 25.36
N SER A 172 -6.80 -3.50 26.35
CA SER A 172 -6.14 -3.53 27.66
C SER A 172 -6.01 -4.94 28.25
N LYS A 173 -5.08 -5.11 29.20
CA LYS A 173 -4.78 -6.43 29.79
C LYS A 173 -5.93 -7.01 30.61
N GLU A 174 -6.80 -6.12 31.08
CA GLU A 174 -7.98 -6.36 31.89
C GLU A 174 -9.12 -6.99 31.08
N GLY A 175 -9.01 -7.08 29.74
CA GLY A 175 -10.01 -7.75 28.89
C GLY A 175 -10.99 -6.80 28.20
N TYR A 176 -10.64 -5.51 28.09
CA TYR A 176 -11.38 -4.59 27.24
C TYR A 176 -11.09 -4.88 25.76
N VAL A 177 -12.14 -4.90 24.94
CA VAL A 177 -12.08 -5.22 23.51
C VAL A 177 -12.78 -4.12 22.73
N VAL A 178 -12.19 -3.69 21.62
CA VAL A 178 -12.84 -2.77 20.67
C VAL A 178 -13.40 -3.54 19.49
N THR A 179 -14.57 -3.12 19.02
CA THR A 179 -15.18 -3.51 17.73
C THR A 179 -15.99 -2.33 17.19
N ASN A 180 -16.76 -2.52 16.13
CA ASN A 180 -17.64 -1.48 15.60
C ASN A 180 -18.97 -1.39 16.35
N TYR A 181 -19.56 -0.20 16.37
CA TYR A 181 -20.89 0.00 16.94
C TYR A 181 -21.97 -0.74 16.14
N HIS A 182 -21.94 -0.67 14.80
CA HIS A 182 -22.94 -1.34 13.97
C HIS A 182 -22.93 -2.88 14.09
N VAL A 183 -21.84 -3.47 14.60
CA VAL A 183 -21.74 -4.90 14.87
C VAL A 183 -22.57 -5.29 16.08
N VAL A 184 -22.59 -4.46 17.13
CA VAL A 184 -23.19 -4.78 18.43
C VAL A 184 -24.55 -4.11 18.64
N ASN A 185 -24.93 -3.18 17.76
CA ASN A 185 -26.19 -2.46 17.87
C ASN A 185 -27.39 -3.40 17.75
N GLY A 186 -28.26 -3.39 18.75
CA GLY A 186 -29.45 -4.26 18.81
C GLY A 186 -29.18 -5.72 19.17
N ALA A 187 -27.96 -6.06 19.59
CA ALA A 187 -27.63 -7.40 20.07
C ALA A 187 -28.19 -7.62 21.49
N ASP A 188 -28.85 -8.76 21.72
CA ASP A 188 -29.34 -9.16 23.04
C ASP A 188 -28.20 -9.74 23.89
N SER A 189 -27.24 -10.42 23.25
CA SER A 189 -26.03 -10.91 23.91
C SER A 189 -24.82 -10.92 22.99
N ILE A 190 -23.64 -10.77 23.59
CA ILE A 190 -22.36 -10.70 22.88
C ILE A 190 -21.40 -11.74 23.45
N HIS A 191 -20.77 -12.49 22.56
CA HIS A 191 -19.71 -13.43 22.88
C HIS A 191 -18.46 -13.13 22.07
N LEU A 192 -17.30 -13.22 22.73
CA LEU A 192 -15.99 -13.04 22.13
C LEU A 192 -15.29 -14.39 22.04
N GLN A 193 -15.13 -14.92 20.83
CA GLN A 193 -14.49 -16.21 20.60
C GLN A 193 -13.04 -16.02 20.15
N ASN A 194 -12.09 -16.66 20.82
CA ASN A 194 -10.68 -16.61 20.44
C ASN A 194 -10.35 -17.58 19.28
N ASN A 195 -9.10 -17.51 18.80
CA ASN A 195 -8.55 -18.41 17.77
C ASN A 195 -8.56 -19.92 18.13
N LYS A 196 -8.83 -20.28 19.40
CA LYS A 196 -8.91 -21.67 19.89
C LYS A 196 -10.35 -22.16 20.00
N GLY A 197 -11.33 -21.35 19.61
CA GLY A 197 -12.76 -21.69 19.69
C GLY A 197 -13.40 -21.48 21.06
N ILE A 198 -12.66 -20.92 22.03
CA ILE A 198 -13.20 -20.61 23.36
C ILE A 198 -13.97 -19.29 23.26
N ALA A 199 -15.24 -19.31 23.62
CA ALA A 199 -16.11 -18.15 23.66
C ALA A 199 -16.25 -17.64 25.10
N TYR A 200 -16.11 -16.33 25.28
CA TYR A 200 -16.32 -15.63 26.54
C TYR A 200 -17.52 -14.71 26.44
N LYS A 201 -18.33 -14.65 27.50
CA LYS A 201 -19.41 -13.65 27.56
C LYS A 201 -18.82 -12.24 27.65
N ALA A 202 -19.38 -11.31 26.90
CA ALA A 202 -18.97 -9.91 26.91
C ALA A 202 -20.15 -8.98 27.16
N GLU A 203 -19.87 -7.83 27.78
CA GLU A 203 -20.82 -6.75 27.98
C GLU A 203 -20.35 -5.47 27.28
N VAL A 204 -21.30 -4.64 26.86
CA VAL A 204 -21.00 -3.32 26.29
C VAL A 204 -20.73 -2.35 27.43
N ILE A 205 -19.54 -1.75 27.46
CA ILE A 205 -19.16 -0.72 28.44
C ILE A 205 -19.47 0.68 27.90
N TYR A 206 -19.21 0.90 26.61
CA TYR A 206 -19.40 2.20 25.98
C TYR A 206 -19.60 2.06 24.48
N THR A 207 -20.39 2.94 23.89
CA THR A 207 -20.58 3.05 22.44
C THR A 207 -20.44 4.49 21.99
N ASP A 208 -19.85 4.66 20.81
CA ASP A 208 -19.73 5.93 20.10
C ASP A 208 -20.32 5.72 18.71
N ALA A 209 -21.63 5.97 18.57
CA ALA A 209 -22.36 5.73 17.33
C ALA A 209 -21.87 6.60 16.17
N GLU A 210 -21.37 7.82 16.46
CA GLU A 210 -20.84 8.74 15.44
C GLU A 210 -19.54 8.21 14.83
N LYS A 211 -18.65 7.62 15.65
CA LYS A 211 -17.37 7.06 15.18
C LYS A 211 -17.44 5.59 14.83
N ASP A 212 -18.63 4.99 14.93
CA ASP A 212 -18.85 3.55 14.73
C ASP A 212 -17.93 2.67 15.61
N LEU A 213 -17.79 3.00 16.90
CA LEU A 213 -16.97 2.27 17.87
C LEU A 213 -17.79 1.73 19.04
N ALA A 214 -17.47 0.51 19.47
CA ALA A 214 -17.97 -0.09 20.69
C ALA A 214 -16.83 -0.66 21.53
N ILE A 215 -16.86 -0.35 22.83
CA ILE A 215 -15.93 -0.87 23.82
C ILE A 215 -16.66 -1.92 24.65
N LEU A 216 -16.17 -3.15 24.55
CA LEU A 216 -16.68 -4.33 25.22
C LEU A 216 -15.75 -4.71 26.37
N PHE A 217 -16.29 -5.43 27.35
CA PHE A 217 -15.52 -6.04 28.43
C PHE A 217 -15.84 -7.52 28.53
N ILE A 218 -14.80 -8.34 28.64
CA ILE A 218 -14.94 -9.79 28.84
C ILE A 218 -15.37 -10.02 30.30
N ASN A 219 -16.66 -10.29 30.50
CA ASN A 219 -17.25 -10.57 31.80
C ASN A 219 -17.48 -12.08 31.97
N ASP A 220 -16.37 -12.82 32.07
CA ASP A 220 -16.36 -14.28 32.18
C ASP A 220 -15.32 -14.74 33.20
N THR A 221 -15.73 -15.57 34.17
CA THR A 221 -14.85 -16.05 35.25
C THR A 221 -13.74 -16.98 34.75
N THR A 222 -13.90 -17.55 33.56
CA THR A 222 -12.89 -18.40 32.91
C THR A 222 -11.81 -17.57 32.20
N PHE A 223 -12.07 -16.28 31.93
CA PHE A 223 -11.11 -15.39 31.34
C PHE A 223 -10.01 -15.02 32.34
N LYS A 224 -8.76 -15.20 31.95
CA LYS A 224 -7.60 -14.77 32.73
C LYS A 224 -7.01 -13.53 32.09
N SER A 225 -6.75 -12.52 32.91
CA SER A 225 -6.09 -11.28 32.49
C SER A 225 -4.83 -11.57 31.69
N LEU A 226 -4.61 -10.80 30.63
CA LEU A 226 -3.51 -11.04 29.69
C LEU A 226 -2.18 -10.58 30.30
N LYS A 227 -1.10 -11.34 30.08
CA LYS A 227 0.23 -10.98 30.59
C LYS A 227 0.74 -9.66 30.00
N SER A 228 0.62 -9.52 28.68
CA SER A 228 1.07 -8.35 27.93
C SER A 228 0.39 -8.29 26.57
N ILE A 229 0.04 -7.08 26.12
CA ILE A 229 -0.37 -6.81 24.74
C ILE A 229 0.89 -6.56 23.90
N PRO A 230 1.04 -7.16 22.70
CA PRO A 230 2.29 -7.11 21.98
C PRO A 230 2.44 -5.86 21.09
N TYR A 231 1.37 -5.12 20.83
CA TYR A 231 1.31 -3.94 19.96
C TYR A 231 1.08 -2.65 20.74
N THR A 232 1.26 -1.52 20.05
CA THR A 232 0.91 -0.19 20.55
C THR A 232 -0.05 0.52 19.60
N PHE A 233 -0.55 1.66 20.03
CA PHE A 233 -1.49 2.50 19.29
C PHE A 233 -0.74 3.70 18.73
N LYS A 234 -0.65 3.80 17.39
CA LYS A 234 0.06 4.91 16.72
C LYS A 234 -0.65 6.22 17.06
N LYS A 235 0.09 7.17 17.66
CA LYS A 235 -0.46 8.46 18.11
C LYS A 235 -0.48 9.52 17.00
N GLN A 236 0.46 9.42 16.07
CA GLN A 236 0.53 10.29 14.91
C GLN A 236 -0.25 9.66 13.76
N ASP A 237 -0.75 10.51 12.87
CA ASP A 237 -1.43 10.04 11.68
C ASP A 237 -0.45 9.28 10.75
N SER A 238 -1.02 8.35 9.99
CA SER A 238 -0.31 7.54 9.02
C SER A 238 -0.30 8.22 7.65
N ASP A 239 0.79 8.05 6.91
CA ASP A 239 0.99 8.69 5.62
C ASP A 239 0.37 7.86 4.48
N ILE A 240 -0.02 8.54 3.40
CA ILE A 240 -0.51 7.88 2.18
C ILE A 240 0.60 7.03 1.59
N GLY A 241 0.25 5.80 1.20
CA GLY A 241 1.19 4.81 0.68
C GLY A 241 1.87 3.96 1.76
N GLU A 242 1.59 4.19 3.05
CA GLU A 242 2.09 3.33 4.13
C GLU A 242 1.57 1.90 3.97
N ASP A 243 2.48 0.92 4.02
CA ASP A 243 2.15 -0.51 3.98
C ASP A 243 1.43 -0.92 5.25
N ILE A 244 0.27 -1.55 5.08
CA ILE A 244 -0.60 -1.94 6.17
C ILE A 244 -1.06 -3.38 6.05
N PHE A 245 -1.44 -3.95 7.18
CA PHE A 245 -2.07 -5.27 7.21
C PHE A 245 -3.15 -5.35 8.26
N THR A 246 -4.00 -6.37 8.13
CA THR A 246 -5.08 -6.67 9.05
C THR A 246 -5.13 -8.16 9.33
N LEU A 247 -5.72 -8.48 10.48
CA LEU A 247 -6.10 -9.83 10.85
C LEU A 247 -7.56 -9.79 11.28
N GLY A 248 -8.42 -10.54 10.59
CA GLY A 248 -9.86 -10.55 10.87
C GLY A 248 -10.45 -11.96 10.75
N PHE A 249 -11.74 -12.07 11.01
CA PHE A 249 -12.46 -13.34 11.00
C PHE A 249 -13.66 -13.29 10.05
N PRO A 250 -13.45 -13.24 8.72
CA PRO A 250 -14.54 -13.40 7.75
C PRO A 250 -15.14 -14.81 7.74
N ARG A 251 -14.50 -15.75 8.46
CA ARG A 251 -14.91 -17.13 8.72
C ARG A 251 -14.38 -17.54 10.10
N ASP A 252 -14.60 -18.78 10.53
CA ASP A 252 -14.17 -19.30 11.85
C ASP A 252 -12.64 -19.43 12.04
N GLU A 253 -11.85 -18.91 11.12
CA GLU A 253 -10.39 -18.85 11.20
C GLU A 253 -9.88 -17.44 10.87
N ALA A 254 -8.74 -17.08 11.47
CA ALA A 254 -8.13 -15.78 11.27
C ALA A 254 -7.59 -15.65 9.84
N VAL A 255 -8.05 -14.64 9.12
CA VAL A 255 -7.64 -14.34 7.74
C VAL A 255 -6.74 -13.10 7.74
N TYR A 256 -5.58 -13.26 7.12
CA TYR A 256 -4.63 -12.18 6.87
C TYR A 256 -5.05 -11.37 5.64
N GLY A 257 -4.99 -10.05 5.74
CA GLY A 257 -5.11 -9.13 4.62
C GLY A 257 -3.95 -8.13 4.62
N GLN A 258 -3.47 -7.76 3.44
CA GLN A 258 -2.43 -6.76 3.25
C GLN A 258 -2.86 -5.73 2.22
N GLY A 259 -2.35 -4.51 2.36
CA GLY A 259 -2.58 -3.42 1.43
C GLY A 259 -1.79 -2.18 1.81
N TYR A 260 -2.31 -1.03 1.44
CA TYR A 260 -1.70 0.28 1.72
C TYR A 260 -2.77 1.30 2.12
N LEU A 261 -2.34 2.35 2.83
CA LEU A 261 -3.18 3.51 3.12
C LEU A 261 -3.37 4.33 1.83
N SER A 262 -4.62 4.51 1.41
CA SER A 262 -4.96 5.18 0.13
C SER A 262 -5.29 6.66 0.29
N SER A 263 -5.86 7.06 1.43
CA SER A 263 -6.13 8.46 1.75
C SER A 263 -6.07 8.72 3.25
N ALA A 264 -5.58 9.89 3.64
CA ALA A 264 -5.51 10.37 5.02
C ALA A 264 -6.89 10.69 5.64
N THR A 265 -7.94 10.74 4.80
CA THR A 265 -9.33 10.95 5.21
C THR A 265 -10.24 9.84 4.67
N GLY A 266 -11.33 9.58 5.38
CA GLY A 266 -12.39 8.68 4.98
C GLY A 266 -13.36 9.29 3.96
N TYR A 267 -14.51 8.66 3.82
CA TYR A 267 -15.56 9.09 2.91
C TYR A 267 -16.03 10.52 3.20
N GLY A 268 -16.26 11.31 2.16
CA GLY A 268 -16.75 12.68 2.30
C GLY A 268 -15.80 13.64 3.04
N GLY A 269 -14.52 13.28 3.18
CA GLY A 269 -13.55 14.08 3.93
C GLY A 269 -13.55 13.84 5.44
N ASP A 270 -14.12 12.73 5.91
CA ASP A 270 -14.08 12.35 7.33
C ASP A 270 -12.63 12.28 7.84
N THR A 271 -12.28 13.18 8.75
CA THR A 271 -10.93 13.31 9.31
C THR A 271 -10.63 12.25 10.39
N THR A 272 -11.66 11.54 10.86
CA THR A 272 -11.57 10.51 11.90
C THR A 272 -11.30 9.11 11.34
N ALA A 273 -11.28 8.96 10.02
CA ALA A 273 -11.02 7.70 9.34
C ALA A 273 -9.94 7.84 8.24
N TYR A 274 -9.34 6.71 7.87
CA TYR A 274 -8.51 6.54 6.69
C TYR A 274 -9.29 5.81 5.60
N GLN A 275 -8.98 6.09 4.33
CA GLN A 275 -9.29 5.18 3.25
C GLN A 275 -8.12 4.21 3.04
N ILE A 276 -8.42 2.92 2.97
CA ILE A 276 -7.43 1.85 2.85
C ILE A 276 -7.74 0.96 1.63
N SER A 277 -6.70 0.45 1.01
CA SER A 277 -6.78 -0.53 -0.08
C SER A 277 -6.43 -1.92 0.44
N ILE A 278 -7.31 -2.52 1.22
CA ILE A 278 -7.22 -3.91 1.67
C ILE A 278 -8.46 -4.68 1.17
N PRO A 279 -8.35 -5.95 0.75
CA PRO A 279 -9.50 -6.82 0.54
C PRO A 279 -10.33 -6.99 1.82
N VAL A 280 -11.36 -6.15 1.99
CA VAL A 280 -12.28 -6.22 3.13
C VAL A 280 -13.54 -7.00 2.74
N ASN A 281 -13.85 -8.06 3.48
CA ASN A 281 -15.06 -8.87 3.33
C ASN A 281 -15.90 -8.76 4.61
N PRO A 282 -17.19 -9.19 4.58
CA PRO A 282 -17.97 -9.36 5.80
C PRO A 282 -17.17 -10.14 6.86
N GLY A 283 -17.20 -9.65 8.09
CA GLY A 283 -16.45 -10.20 9.23
C GLY A 283 -15.11 -9.54 9.55
N ASN A 284 -14.56 -8.72 8.65
CA ASN A 284 -13.37 -7.91 8.96
C ASN A 284 -13.69 -6.64 9.75
N SER A 285 -14.96 -6.22 9.80
CA SER A 285 -15.41 -5.06 10.60
C SER A 285 -15.03 -5.23 12.06
N GLY A 286 -14.40 -4.21 12.63
CA GLY A 286 -13.84 -4.16 13.97
C GLY A 286 -12.42 -4.73 14.09
N GLY A 287 -11.85 -5.21 12.98
CA GLY A 287 -10.49 -5.74 12.93
C GLY A 287 -9.40 -4.67 13.02
N PRO A 288 -8.23 -4.99 13.60
CA PRO A 288 -7.12 -4.06 13.72
C PRO A 288 -6.42 -3.85 12.37
N VAL A 289 -6.11 -2.60 12.04
CA VAL A 289 -5.21 -2.22 10.95
C VAL A 289 -3.85 -1.86 11.54
N LEU A 290 -2.80 -2.51 11.06
CA LEU A 290 -1.43 -2.38 11.57
C LEU A 290 -0.47 -1.89 10.50
N ASP A 291 0.50 -1.05 10.90
CA ASP A 291 1.65 -0.68 10.07
C ASP A 291 2.71 -1.79 10.02
N HIS A 292 3.79 -1.61 9.24
CA HIS A 292 4.85 -2.61 9.11
C HIS A 292 5.48 -3.03 10.45
N GLN A 293 5.57 -2.10 11.40
CA GLN A 293 6.13 -2.31 12.73
C GLN A 293 5.12 -2.96 13.69
N GLY A 294 3.88 -3.19 13.29
CA GLY A 294 2.84 -3.78 14.13
C GLY A 294 2.24 -2.79 15.14
N ASN A 295 2.30 -1.48 14.88
CA ASN A 295 1.46 -0.52 15.60
C ASN A 295 0.07 -0.53 14.99
N ILE A 296 -0.95 -0.44 15.83
CA ILE A 296 -2.33 -0.25 15.39
C ILE A 296 -2.51 1.20 14.96
N ILE A 297 -2.87 1.39 13.70
CA ILE A 297 -3.13 2.71 13.10
C ILE A 297 -4.63 2.97 12.97
N GLY A 298 -5.46 1.93 12.98
CA GLY A 298 -6.90 2.07 12.94
C GLY A 298 -7.68 0.77 13.11
N ILE A 299 -9.00 0.88 12.96
CA ILE A 299 -9.98 -0.19 13.12
C ILE A 299 -10.87 -0.24 11.88
N ILE A 300 -10.93 -1.37 11.19
CA ILE A 300 -11.76 -1.52 9.99
C ILE A 300 -13.22 -1.24 10.34
N SER A 301 -13.88 -0.28 9.68
CA SER A 301 -15.34 -0.09 9.80
C SER A 301 -16.08 -0.96 8.78
N GLY A 302 -15.52 -1.13 7.58
CA GLY A 302 -16.06 -2.00 6.54
C GLY A 302 -16.00 -1.37 5.16
N LYS A 303 -16.83 -1.88 4.25
CA LYS A 303 -17.05 -1.30 2.92
C LYS A 303 -18.27 -0.41 2.94
N GLN A 304 -18.16 0.79 2.38
CA GLN A 304 -19.32 1.63 2.15
C GLN A 304 -20.17 1.05 1.02
N LYS A 305 -21.49 0.90 1.25
CA LYS A 305 -22.42 0.43 0.23
C LYS A 305 -22.40 1.40 -0.96
N GLY A 306 -22.05 0.90 -2.15
CA GLY A 306 -22.06 1.67 -3.40
C GLY A 306 -20.70 2.18 -3.87
N LEU A 307 -19.63 2.04 -3.09
CA LEU A 307 -18.25 2.19 -3.59
C LEU A 307 -17.59 0.82 -3.71
N ASP A 308 -17.46 0.33 -4.94
CA ASP A 308 -16.62 -0.82 -5.22
C ASP A 308 -15.14 -0.44 -5.04
N GLY A 309 -14.45 -1.13 -4.13
CA GLY A 309 -12.99 -1.03 -3.98
C GLY A 309 -12.45 -0.10 -2.89
N ALA A 310 -13.28 0.64 -2.15
CA ALA A 310 -12.85 1.45 -1.01
C ALA A 310 -13.25 0.81 0.32
N ALA A 311 -12.28 0.61 1.21
CA ALA A 311 -12.50 0.23 2.60
C ALA A 311 -12.04 1.37 3.52
N PHE A 312 -12.64 1.46 4.70
CA PHE A 312 -12.34 2.52 5.66
C PHE A 312 -11.89 1.97 6.99
N ALA A 313 -10.97 2.68 7.63
CA ALA A 313 -10.46 2.36 8.95
C ALA A 313 -10.55 3.59 9.87
N ILE A 314 -11.27 3.46 10.97
CA ILE A 314 -11.37 4.48 12.03
C ILE A 314 -9.98 4.67 12.63
N LYS A 315 -9.50 5.92 12.75
CA LYS A 315 -8.16 6.22 13.23
C LYS A 315 -7.98 5.83 14.71
N THR A 316 -6.77 5.46 15.08
CA THR A 316 -6.40 5.24 16.48
C THR A 316 -6.65 6.47 17.37
N SER A 317 -6.51 7.69 16.84
CA SER A 317 -6.84 8.93 17.55
C SER A 317 -8.32 9.02 17.94
N ALA A 318 -9.22 8.59 17.05
CA ALA A 318 -10.65 8.48 17.33
C ALA A 318 -10.92 7.44 18.45
N LEU A 319 -10.28 6.27 18.39
CA LEU A 319 -10.36 5.27 19.47
C LEU A 319 -9.90 5.85 20.82
N ILE A 320 -8.73 6.49 20.86
CA ILE A 320 -8.20 7.10 22.10
C ILE A 320 -9.17 8.16 22.64
N SER A 321 -9.74 8.99 21.76
CA SER A 321 -10.75 9.96 22.17
C SER A 321 -12.00 9.30 22.74
N THR A 322 -12.45 8.17 22.18
CA THR A 322 -13.60 7.41 22.69
C THR A 322 -13.30 6.77 24.04
N LEU A 323 -12.12 6.19 24.22
CA LEU A 323 -11.70 5.61 25.51
C LEU A 323 -11.67 6.65 26.64
N ASN A 324 -11.22 7.87 26.34
CA ASN A 324 -11.17 8.97 27.32
C ASN A 324 -12.56 9.50 27.72
N LYS A 325 -13.62 9.20 26.95
CA LYS A 325 -15.00 9.62 27.23
C LYS A 325 -15.79 8.63 28.08
N ILE A 326 -15.23 7.44 28.36
CA ILE A 326 -15.92 6.43 29.15
C ILE A 326 -16.11 6.94 30.58
N PRO A 327 -17.35 6.98 31.11
CA PRO A 327 -17.60 7.34 32.50
C PRO A 327 -16.84 6.42 33.48
N ALA A 328 -16.26 6.99 34.54
CA ALA A 328 -15.42 6.24 35.47
C ALA A 328 -16.18 5.12 36.21
N ASP A 329 -17.49 5.30 36.42
CA ASP A 329 -18.41 4.32 37.04
C ASP A 329 -18.80 3.17 36.10
N ALA A 330 -18.69 3.36 34.79
CA ALA A 330 -18.91 2.31 33.80
C ALA A 330 -17.72 1.33 33.70
N LEU A 331 -16.52 1.76 34.08
CA LEU A 331 -15.30 0.96 33.99
C LEU A 331 -15.29 -0.19 35.01
N LYS A 332 -14.96 -1.41 34.54
CA LYS A 332 -14.73 -2.62 35.36
C LYS A 332 -13.27 -2.79 35.79
N GLY A 333 -12.46 -1.74 35.62
CA GLY A 333 -11.01 -1.73 35.84
C GLY A 333 -10.34 -0.63 35.00
N ASN A 334 -9.04 -0.45 35.14
CA ASN A 334 -8.31 0.59 34.41
C ASN A 334 -8.05 0.19 32.96
N ILE A 335 -8.26 1.10 32.01
CA ILE A 335 -7.82 0.92 30.62
C ILE A 335 -6.43 1.52 30.47
N ILE A 336 -5.40 0.67 30.54
CA ILE A 336 -4.02 1.09 30.34
C ILE A 336 -3.54 0.60 28.97
N LEU A 337 -3.40 1.53 28.04
CA LEU A 337 -2.87 1.23 26.71
C LEU A 337 -1.38 0.89 26.77
N ASN A 338 -1.00 -0.16 26.06
CA ASN A 338 0.39 -0.58 26.00
C ASN A 338 1.26 0.44 25.24
N ASN A 339 2.45 0.72 25.77
CA ASN A 339 3.40 1.70 25.22
C ASN A 339 4.69 1.06 24.66
N ARG A 340 4.83 -0.27 24.71
CA ARG A 340 5.98 -1.00 24.17
C ARG A 340 5.57 -1.94 23.05
N ASN A 341 6.04 -1.68 21.84
CA ASN A 341 5.76 -2.54 20.71
C ASN A 341 6.77 -3.70 20.66
N SER A 342 6.30 -4.92 20.91
CA SER A 342 7.10 -6.15 20.82
C SER A 342 7.00 -6.86 19.45
N LEU A 343 6.22 -6.30 18.52
CA LEU A 343 6.04 -6.78 17.15
C LEU A 343 7.04 -6.17 16.17
N SER A 344 7.63 -5.01 16.47
CA SER A 344 8.40 -4.19 15.51
C SER A 344 9.59 -4.90 14.87
N ASN A 345 10.23 -5.84 15.59
CA ASN A 345 11.43 -6.53 15.14
C ASN A 345 11.16 -7.98 14.73
N LEU A 346 9.89 -8.37 14.63
CA LEU A 346 9.49 -9.73 14.27
C LEU A 346 9.21 -9.84 12.77
N SER A 347 9.40 -11.04 12.23
CA SER A 347 8.91 -11.36 10.88
C SER A 347 7.39 -11.20 10.82
N ARG A 348 6.82 -10.90 9.64
CA ARG A 348 5.36 -10.77 9.48
C ARG A 348 4.61 -12.01 9.97
N THR A 349 5.14 -13.20 9.71
CA THR A 349 4.57 -14.47 10.18
C THR A 349 4.52 -14.53 11.72
N ASP A 350 5.58 -14.10 12.40
CA ASP A 350 5.62 -14.11 13.87
C ASP A 350 4.81 -12.98 14.49
N GLN A 351 4.69 -11.84 13.81
CA GLN A 351 3.73 -10.79 14.17
C GLN A 351 2.31 -11.37 14.17
N ILE A 352 1.90 -12.04 13.08
CA ILE A 352 0.57 -12.65 12.94
C ILE A 352 0.32 -13.70 14.03
N LYS A 353 1.28 -14.63 14.25
CA LYS A 353 1.15 -15.66 15.30
C LYS A 353 0.89 -15.05 16.68
N LYS A 354 1.61 -13.98 17.03
CA LYS A 354 1.38 -13.27 18.30
C LYS A 354 0.04 -12.54 18.33
N MET A 355 -0.35 -11.91 17.22
CA MET A 355 -1.60 -11.15 17.12
C MET A 355 -2.84 -12.01 17.30
N GLN A 356 -2.85 -13.25 16.81
CA GLN A 356 -4.03 -14.14 16.84
C GLN A 356 -4.60 -14.37 18.25
N ASP A 357 -3.78 -14.30 19.30
CA ASP A 357 -4.25 -14.46 20.69
C ASP A 357 -4.98 -13.23 21.25
N PHE A 358 -4.95 -12.10 20.52
CA PHE A 358 -5.54 -10.81 20.94
C PHE A 358 -6.65 -10.32 20.02
N VAL A 359 -6.98 -11.07 18.98
CA VAL A 359 -8.08 -10.79 18.05
C VAL A 359 -9.14 -11.86 18.23
N TYR A 360 -10.39 -11.44 18.33
CA TYR A 360 -11.55 -12.27 18.65
C TYR A 360 -12.60 -12.16 17.56
N ILE A 361 -13.33 -13.25 17.35
CA ILE A 361 -14.60 -13.26 16.64
C ILE A 361 -15.65 -12.68 17.58
N VAL A 362 -16.36 -11.64 17.13
CA VAL A 362 -17.49 -11.05 17.83
C VAL A 362 -18.76 -11.72 17.32
N LYS A 363 -19.40 -12.49 18.20
CA LYS A 363 -20.68 -13.16 17.94
C LYS A 363 -21.78 -12.42 18.67
N VAL A 364 -22.79 -12.01 17.92
CA VAL A 364 -23.98 -11.29 18.44
C VAL A 364 -25.21 -12.15 18.21
N PHE A 365 -26.13 -12.14 19.17
CA PHE A 365 -27.34 -12.96 19.16
C PHE A 365 -28.59 -12.12 19.36
#